data_AF-A0A3L6N1C9-F1
#
_entry.id   AF-A0A3L6N1C9-F1
#
_cell.length_a   1.000
_cell.length_b   1.000
_cell.length_c   1.000
_cell.angle_alpha   90.00
_cell.angle_beta   90.00
_cell.angle_gamma   90.00
#
_symmetry.space_group_name_H-M   'P 1'
#
loop_
_entity.id
_entity.type
_entity.pdbx_description
1 polymer ?
#
loop_
_entity_poly.entity_id
_entity_poly.type
_entity_poly.pdbx_seq_one_letter_code
_entity_poly.pdbx_strand_id
1 'polypeptide(L)'
;MTTTTTTTTTIYVATSPVTYPSLPLPAREPSPPRYDRPEAIYARYKASREAWYATLPPRSRRNDKAYRKAKGLPARYPKASVEYALDWKRMGRQCDLGIGKGKRDWIQEEINAYLDFEKTEEEHVNLEEQIRLEEGYYQGRNGIQDCINDSVLYGQARQAYFDNWNPYM
;
A
#
# COMPACT_ATOMS: atom_id res chain seq x y z
N MET A 1 50.08 20.65 53.06
CA MET A 1 50.88 19.52 52.53
C MET A 1 49.94 18.59 51.79
N THR A 2 50.30 18.24 50.56
CA THR A 2 49.50 17.49 49.59
C THR A 2 49.57 15.99 49.89
N THR A 3 48.44 15.27 49.83
CA THR A 3 48.49 13.82 49.57
C THR A 3 47.28 13.36 48.77
N THR A 4 47.56 12.94 47.55
CA THR A 4 46.69 12.24 46.60
C THR A 4 46.55 10.77 47.03
N THR A 5 45.35 10.20 46.95
CA THR A 5 45.16 8.75 47.11
C THR A 5 44.45 8.17 45.89
N THR A 6 45.21 7.41 45.11
CA THR A 6 44.85 6.71 43.88
C THR A 6 43.96 5.49 44.17
N THR A 7 42.87 5.33 43.43
CA THR A 7 42.00 4.15 43.48
C THR A 7 42.53 3.08 42.52
N THR A 8 42.91 1.93 43.07
CA THR A 8 43.34 0.75 42.30
C THR A 8 42.14 -0.14 42.00
N THR A 9 41.86 -0.31 40.71
CA THR A 9 40.81 -1.17 40.16
C THR A 9 41.23 -2.64 40.22
N THR A 10 40.50 -3.46 40.97
CA THR A 10 40.62 -4.93 40.95
C THR A 10 39.69 -5.50 39.87
N ILE A 11 40.27 -6.05 38.80
CA ILE A 11 39.53 -6.69 37.71
C ILE A 11 39.26 -8.16 38.10
N TYR A 12 37.99 -8.51 38.30
CA TYR A 12 37.57 -9.91 38.42
C TYR A 12 37.40 -10.52 37.03
N VAL A 13 38.22 -11.52 36.70
CA VAL A 13 38.02 -12.41 35.55
C VAL A 13 37.18 -13.58 36.03
N ALA A 14 35.91 -13.61 35.63
CA ALA A 14 35.05 -14.77 35.77
C ALA A 14 34.83 -15.39 34.38
N THR A 15 35.12 -16.68 34.32
CA THR A 15 35.05 -17.59 33.18
C THR A 15 33.64 -17.77 32.61
N SER A 16 33.60 -17.95 31.28
CA SER A 16 32.53 -18.53 30.45
C SER A 16 31.46 -17.56 29.91
N PRO A 17 31.50 -17.19 28.60
CA PRO A 17 30.37 -16.59 27.94
C PRO A 17 29.30 -17.64 27.66
N VAL A 18 28.14 -17.50 28.31
CA VAL A 18 26.92 -18.13 27.81
C VAL A 18 26.53 -17.35 26.55
N THR A 19 27.02 -17.81 25.41
CA THR A 19 26.56 -17.37 24.09
C THR A 19 25.11 -17.80 23.94
N TYR A 20 24.17 -16.91 24.25
CA TYR A 20 22.82 -17.05 23.75
C TYR A 20 22.91 -17.00 22.22
N PRO A 21 22.45 -18.02 21.47
CA PRO A 21 22.31 -17.88 20.04
C PRO A 21 21.30 -16.75 19.82
N SER A 22 21.79 -15.59 19.38
CA SER A 22 20.93 -14.59 18.78
C SER A 22 20.30 -15.27 17.57
N LEU A 23 19.05 -15.67 17.72
CA LEU A 23 18.23 -16.10 16.60
C LEU A 23 18.37 -15.03 15.53
N PRO A 24 18.75 -15.38 14.28
CA PRO A 24 18.73 -14.40 13.20
C PRO A 24 17.32 -13.82 13.21
N LEU A 25 17.21 -12.50 13.42
CA LEU A 25 15.97 -11.78 13.14
C LEU A 25 15.53 -12.28 11.77
N PRO A 26 14.33 -12.90 11.64
CA PRO A 26 13.86 -13.31 10.34
C PRO A 26 14.02 -12.09 9.46
N ALA A 27 14.75 -12.24 8.35
CA ALA A 27 14.92 -11.18 7.38
C ALA A 27 13.54 -10.59 7.20
N ARG A 28 13.36 -9.33 7.64
CA ARG A 28 12.06 -8.66 7.57
C ARG A 28 11.66 -8.81 6.13
N GLU A 29 10.69 -9.69 5.87
CA GLU A 29 10.17 -9.85 4.52
C GLU A 29 9.89 -8.43 4.06
N PRO A 30 10.38 -8.04 2.87
CA PRO A 30 10.19 -6.67 2.41
C PRO A 30 8.71 -6.40 2.57
N SER A 31 8.39 -5.44 3.46
CA SER A 31 7.01 -5.09 3.74
C SER A 31 6.33 -4.94 2.39
N PRO A 32 5.20 -5.62 2.14
CA PRO A 32 4.53 -5.54 0.85
C PRO A 32 4.50 -4.07 0.43
N PRO A 33 4.86 -3.75 -0.84
CA PRO A 33 4.81 -2.37 -1.30
C PRO A 33 3.43 -1.82 -0.91
N ARG A 34 3.41 -0.65 -0.26
CA ARG A 34 2.15 -0.09 0.25
C ARG A 34 1.07 -0.20 -0.83
N TYR A 35 -0.12 -0.68 -0.45
CA TYR A 35 -1.16 -1.00 -1.43
C TYR A 35 -1.53 0.20 -2.32
N ASP A 36 -1.37 1.42 -1.79
CA ASP A 36 -1.64 2.71 -2.44
C ASP A 36 -0.54 3.16 -3.42
N ARG A 37 0.59 2.44 -3.54
CA ARG A 37 1.63 2.81 -4.50
C ARG A 37 1.13 2.64 -5.93
N PRO A 38 1.36 3.61 -6.81
CA PRO A 38 0.96 3.53 -8.22
C PRO A 38 1.43 2.24 -8.92
N GLU A 39 2.64 1.77 -8.62
CA GLU A 39 3.19 0.53 -9.19
C GLU A 39 2.44 -0.72 -8.70
N ALA A 40 2.07 -0.74 -7.41
CA ALA A 40 1.30 -1.84 -6.82
C ALA A 40 -0.14 -1.86 -7.36
N ILE A 41 -0.76 -0.68 -7.50
CA ILE A 41 -2.09 -0.52 -8.12
C ILE A 41 -2.08 -1.07 -9.55
N TYR A 42 -1.10 -0.67 -10.36
CA TYR A 42 -1.02 -1.14 -11.74
C TYR A 42 -0.73 -2.64 -11.84
N ALA A 43 0.10 -3.20 -10.96
CA ALA A 43 0.35 -4.63 -10.92
C ALA A 43 -0.95 -5.44 -10.69
N ARG A 44 -1.81 -4.99 -9.77
CA ARG A 44 -3.12 -5.61 -9.52
C ARG A 44 -4.07 -5.46 -10.72
N TYR A 45 -4.13 -4.27 -11.32
CA TYR A 45 -4.90 -4.04 -12.54
C TYR A 45 -4.50 -5.01 -13.65
N LYS A 46 -3.19 -5.14 -13.89
CA LYS A 46 -2.65 -6.03 -14.93
C LYS A 46 -2.98 -7.50 -14.64
N ALA A 47 -2.77 -7.96 -13.41
CA ALA A 47 -3.06 -9.34 -13.02
C ALA A 47 -4.53 -9.69 -13.26
N SER A 48 -5.44 -8.78 -12.91
CA SER A 48 -6.86 -9.00 -13.13
C SER A 48 -7.27 -8.98 -14.60
N ARG A 49 -6.70 -8.07 -15.39
CA ARG A 49 -6.90 -8.06 -16.83
C ARG A 49 -6.42 -9.33 -17.50
N GLU A 50 -5.27 -9.86 -17.08
CA GLU A 50 -4.74 -11.13 -17.55
C GLU A 50 -5.64 -12.31 -17.15
N ALA A 51 -6.18 -12.31 -15.92
CA ALA A 51 -7.17 -13.29 -15.49
C ALA A 51 -8.44 -13.22 -16.36
N TRP A 52 -8.95 -12.01 -16.65
CA TRP A 52 -10.07 -11.85 -17.59
C TRP A 52 -9.74 -12.34 -18.99
N TYR A 53 -8.54 -12.06 -19.52
CA TYR A 53 -8.13 -12.59 -20.83
C TYR A 53 -8.07 -14.13 -20.87
N ALA A 54 -7.76 -14.78 -19.75
CA ALA A 54 -7.72 -16.23 -19.65
C ALA A 54 -9.12 -16.87 -19.72
N THR A 55 -10.18 -16.15 -19.36
CA THR A 55 -11.57 -16.63 -19.47
C THR A 55 -12.14 -16.49 -20.88
N LEU A 56 -11.49 -15.70 -21.76
CA LEU A 56 -11.99 -15.43 -23.09
C LEU A 56 -11.70 -16.56 -24.09
N PRO A 57 -12.62 -16.83 -25.05
CA PRO A 57 -12.37 -17.74 -26.15
C PRO A 57 -11.09 -17.39 -26.94
N PRO A 58 -10.40 -18.37 -27.58
CA PRO A 58 -9.09 -18.18 -28.23
C PRO A 58 -9.01 -17.07 -29.30
N ARG A 59 -10.14 -16.68 -29.91
CA ARG A 59 -10.20 -15.64 -30.95
C ARG A 59 -10.73 -14.30 -30.45
N SER A 60 -10.92 -14.16 -29.14
CA SER A 60 -11.43 -12.93 -28.55
C SER A 60 -10.37 -11.85 -28.53
N ARG A 61 -10.80 -10.59 -28.67
CA ARG A 61 -9.89 -9.44 -28.62
C ARG A 61 -9.37 -9.23 -27.19
N ARG A 62 -8.07 -9.44 -26.99
CA ARG A 62 -7.37 -9.16 -25.74
C ARG A 62 -6.74 -7.76 -25.80
N ASN A 63 -7.54 -6.74 -25.48
CA ASN A 63 -7.03 -5.38 -25.35
C ASN A 63 -7.64 -4.67 -24.14
N ASP A 64 -6.93 -3.64 -23.68
CA ASP A 64 -7.29 -2.88 -22.49
C ASP A 64 -8.71 -2.29 -22.58
N LYS A 65 -9.04 -1.73 -23.75
CA LYS A 65 -10.36 -1.14 -24.01
C LYS A 65 -11.51 -2.14 -23.82
N ALA A 66 -11.33 -3.38 -24.26
CA ALA A 66 -12.34 -4.43 -24.14
C ALA A 66 -12.49 -4.86 -22.68
N TYR A 67 -11.38 -4.97 -21.95
CA TYR A 67 -11.39 -5.24 -20.52
C TYR A 67 -12.11 -4.16 -19.73
N ARG A 68 -11.74 -2.89 -19.94
CA ARG A 68 -12.39 -1.74 -19.29
C ARG A 68 -13.89 -1.72 -19.54
N LYS A 69 -14.31 -1.98 -20.78
CA LYS A 69 -15.74 -2.10 -21.12
C LYS A 69 -16.42 -3.26 -20.38
N ALA A 70 -15.78 -4.43 -20.33
CA ALA A 70 -16.34 -5.60 -19.65
C ALA A 70 -16.51 -5.38 -18.13
N LYS A 71 -15.69 -4.51 -17.56
CA LYS A 71 -15.68 -4.18 -16.13
C LYS A 71 -16.39 -2.88 -15.78
N GLY A 72 -17.09 -2.28 -16.73
CA GLY A 72 -17.82 -1.02 -16.51
C GLY A 72 -16.94 0.18 -16.22
N LEU A 73 -15.63 0.10 -16.49
CA LEU A 73 -14.68 1.16 -16.21
C LEU A 73 -14.73 2.25 -17.28
N PRO A 74 -14.44 3.52 -16.94
CA PRO A 74 -14.36 4.60 -17.91
C PRO A 74 -13.35 4.29 -19.00
N ALA A 75 -13.74 4.39 -20.28
CA ALA A 75 -12.81 4.15 -21.38
C ALA A 75 -11.67 5.19 -21.44
N ARG A 76 -11.93 6.40 -20.96
CA ARG A 76 -10.99 7.51 -20.83
C ARG A 76 -11.39 8.40 -19.66
N TYR A 77 -10.40 9.00 -19.02
CA TYR A 77 -10.58 10.06 -18.04
C TYR A 77 -10.40 11.45 -18.68
N PRO A 78 -11.05 12.49 -18.13
CA PRO A 78 -10.82 13.85 -18.60
C PRO A 78 -9.40 14.31 -18.29
N LYS A 79 -8.90 15.28 -19.07
CA LYS A 79 -7.53 15.80 -18.94
C LYS A 79 -7.21 16.28 -17.51
N ALA A 80 -8.18 16.91 -16.85
CA ALA A 80 -8.04 17.37 -15.48
C ALA A 80 -7.72 16.23 -14.50
N SER A 81 -8.40 15.07 -14.61
CA SER A 81 -8.11 13.90 -13.76
C SER A 81 -6.72 13.33 -14.04
N VAL A 82 -6.28 13.34 -15.30
CA VAL A 82 -4.92 12.90 -15.67
C VAL A 82 -3.86 13.84 -15.08
N GLU A 83 -4.04 15.15 -15.21
CA GLU A 83 -3.14 16.16 -14.62
C GLU A 83 -3.09 16.04 -13.10
N TYR A 84 -4.24 15.79 -12.48
CA TYR A 84 -4.36 15.57 -11.05
C TYR A 84 -3.63 14.31 -10.58
N ALA A 85 -3.75 13.19 -11.31
CA ALA A 85 -3.02 11.96 -10.99
C ALA A 85 -1.50 12.13 -11.08
N LEU A 86 -1.02 12.91 -12.05
CA LEU A 86 0.40 13.20 -12.28
C LEU A 86 0.99 14.25 -11.33
N ASP A 87 0.19 14.81 -10.42
CA ASP A 87 0.67 15.72 -9.40
C ASP A 87 1.68 15.03 -8.46
N TRP A 88 2.58 15.84 -7.90
CA TRP A 88 3.69 15.35 -7.06
C TRP A 88 3.24 14.63 -5.78
N LYS A 89 2.03 14.92 -5.28
CA LYS A 89 1.47 14.23 -4.09
C LYS A 89 0.86 12.86 -4.39
N ARG A 90 0.69 12.52 -5.67
CA ARG A 90 -0.04 11.33 -6.11
C ARG A 90 0.90 10.34 -6.79
N MET A 91 0.77 10.15 -8.11
CA MET A 91 1.68 9.28 -8.85
C MET A 91 3.03 9.95 -9.13
N GLY A 92 3.09 11.28 -9.04
CA GLY A 92 4.20 12.06 -9.57
C GLY A 92 4.26 12.02 -11.10
N ARG A 93 5.17 12.81 -11.68
CA ARG A 93 5.26 12.95 -13.14
C ARG A 93 5.81 11.70 -13.84
N GLN A 94 6.59 10.90 -13.14
CA GLN A 94 7.34 9.77 -13.71
C GLN A 94 7.38 8.61 -12.73
N CYS A 95 7.34 7.38 -13.26
CA CYS A 95 7.54 6.18 -12.47
C CYS A 95 9.03 5.83 -12.35
N ASP A 96 9.43 5.35 -11.17
CA ASP A 96 10.78 4.86 -10.92
C ASP A 96 10.92 3.43 -11.45
N LEU A 97 11.88 3.19 -12.35
CA LEU A 97 12.14 1.86 -12.91
C LEU A 97 13.00 0.97 -12.00
N GLY A 98 13.35 1.46 -10.81
CA GLY A 98 14.24 0.82 -9.85
C GLY A 98 15.70 1.29 -9.97
N ILE A 99 16.53 0.79 -9.05
CA ILE A 99 17.92 1.22 -8.87
C ILE A 99 18.71 1.06 -10.18
N GLY A 100 19.31 2.16 -10.64
CA GLY A 100 20.17 2.19 -11.84
C GLY A 100 19.44 2.19 -13.19
N LYS A 101 18.10 2.13 -13.21
CA LYS A 101 17.30 2.08 -14.45
C LYS A 101 16.65 3.42 -14.83
N GLY A 102 16.75 4.42 -13.95
CA GLY A 102 16.21 5.76 -14.18
C GLY A 102 14.69 5.84 -13.98
N LYS A 103 14.11 6.89 -14.56
CA LYS A 103 12.67 7.20 -14.50
C LYS A 103 12.07 7.15 -15.90
N ARG A 104 10.79 6.82 -16.02
CA ARG A 104 10.03 6.98 -17.26
C ARG A 104 8.69 7.63 -17.03
N ASP A 105 8.11 8.17 -18.09
CA ASP A 105 6.74 8.68 -18.05
C ASP A 105 5.75 7.53 -17.85
N TRP A 106 4.67 7.84 -17.13
CA TRP A 106 3.54 6.93 -16.95
C TRP A 106 2.83 6.67 -18.27
N ILE A 107 2.48 5.41 -18.56
CA ILE A 107 1.62 5.12 -19.71
C ILE A 107 0.16 5.36 -19.36
N GLN A 108 -0.68 5.63 -20.36
CA GLN A 108 -2.10 5.94 -20.13
C GLN A 108 -2.84 4.86 -19.34
N GLU A 109 -2.49 3.59 -19.55
CA GLU A 109 -3.09 2.47 -18.82
C GLU A 109 -2.78 2.52 -17.31
N GLU A 110 -1.55 2.90 -16.94
CA GLU A 110 -1.13 3.04 -15.54
C GLU A 110 -1.87 4.19 -14.86
N ILE A 111 -1.99 5.31 -15.57
CA ILE A 111 -2.76 6.47 -15.10
C ILE A 111 -4.22 6.09 -14.90
N ASN A 112 -4.81 5.37 -15.86
CA ASN A 112 -6.20 4.92 -15.75
C ASN A 112 -6.38 3.97 -14.55
N ALA A 113 -5.47 3.02 -14.35
CA ALA A 113 -5.53 2.10 -13.22
C ALA A 113 -5.47 2.83 -11.86
N TYR A 114 -4.64 3.88 -11.76
CA TYR A 114 -4.59 4.72 -10.57
C TYR A 114 -5.91 5.49 -10.36
N LEU A 115 -6.47 6.07 -11.42
CA LEU A 115 -7.74 6.80 -11.34
C LEU A 115 -8.95 5.89 -11.05
N ASP A 116 -8.92 4.64 -11.54
CA ASP A 116 -9.92 3.64 -11.18
C ASP A 116 -9.84 3.37 -9.67
N PHE A 117 -8.62 3.13 -9.15
CA PHE A 117 -8.38 2.90 -7.73
C PHE A 117 -8.82 4.10 -6.87
N GLU A 118 -8.43 5.32 -7.23
CA GLU A 118 -8.81 6.52 -6.46
C GLU A 118 -10.34 6.69 -6.40
N LYS A 119 -11.04 6.49 -7.53
CA LYS A 119 -12.50 6.61 -7.56
C LYS A 119 -13.16 5.57 -6.66
N THR A 120 -12.67 4.33 -6.68
CA THR A 120 -13.20 3.28 -5.80
C THR A 120 -12.91 3.55 -4.33
N GLU A 121 -11.76 4.16 -4.02
CA GLU A 121 -11.42 4.55 -2.66
C GLU A 121 -12.32 5.67 -2.14
N GLU A 122 -12.63 6.66 -2.99
CA GLU A 122 -13.59 7.72 -2.65
C GLU A 122 -15.00 7.16 -2.39
N GLU A 123 -15.46 6.22 -3.22
CA GLU A 123 -16.73 5.52 -3.04
C GLU A 123 -16.75 4.70 -1.73
N HIS A 124 -15.65 4.02 -1.40
CA HIS A 124 -15.51 3.25 -0.16
C HIS A 124 -15.55 4.16 1.06
N VAL A 125 -14.77 5.25 1.06
CA VAL A 125 -14.76 6.22 2.16
C VAL A 125 -16.13 6.86 2.35
N ASN A 126 -16.83 7.20 1.26
CA ASN A 126 -18.19 7.74 1.34
C ASN A 126 -19.20 6.73 1.92
N LEU A 127 -19.11 5.46 1.54
CA LEU A 127 -19.97 4.40 2.07
C LEU A 127 -19.72 4.19 3.57
N GLU A 128 -18.46 4.19 3.98
CA GLU A 128 -18.09 4.05 5.40
C GLU A 128 -18.51 5.26 6.22
N GLU A 129 -18.35 6.47 5.68
CA GLU A 129 -18.86 7.68 6.32
C GLU A 129 -20.38 7.60 6.48
N GLN A 130 -21.10 7.08 5.49
CA GLN A 130 -22.54 6.86 5.59
C GLN A 130 -22.89 5.84 6.69
N ILE A 131 -22.23 4.68 6.72
CA ILE A 131 -22.43 3.67 7.78
C ILE A 131 -22.15 4.28 9.16
N ARG A 132 -21.07 5.06 9.28
CA ARG A 132 -20.68 5.71 10.54
C ARG A 132 -21.68 6.78 10.98
N LEU A 133 -22.27 7.52 10.04
CA LEU A 133 -23.36 8.46 10.32
C LEU A 133 -24.62 7.74 10.80
N GLU A 134 -24.90 6.55 10.27
CA GLU A 134 -26.04 5.71 10.66
C GLU A 134 -25.83 5.03 12.04
N GLU A 135 -24.62 4.57 12.36
CA GLU A 135 -24.28 3.89 13.62
C GLU A 135 -24.02 4.87 14.79
N GLY A 136 -23.75 6.14 14.49
CA GLY A 136 -23.49 7.21 15.47
C GLY A 136 -22.04 7.28 15.92
N TYR A 137 -21.56 8.51 16.19
CA TYR A 137 -20.16 8.75 16.57
C TYR A 137 -19.85 8.28 17.99
N TYR A 138 -18.84 7.41 18.16
CA TYR A 138 -18.08 7.08 19.37
C TYR A 138 -18.66 7.61 20.70
N GLN A 139 -19.75 7.00 21.17
CA GLN A 139 -20.46 7.43 22.39
C GLN A 139 -19.88 6.83 23.69
N GLY A 140 -18.73 6.15 23.63
CA GLY A 140 -18.11 5.40 24.74
C GLY A 140 -17.06 6.14 25.57
N ARG A 141 -16.69 5.58 26.74
CA ARG A 141 -15.74 6.16 27.72
C ARG A 141 -14.30 6.36 27.21
N ASN A 142 -13.90 5.67 26.14
CA ASN A 142 -12.51 5.65 25.65
C ASN A 142 -12.34 6.37 24.30
N GLY A 143 -13.28 7.27 23.94
CA GLY A 143 -13.49 7.82 22.59
C GLY A 143 -12.25 8.00 21.69
N ILE A 144 -11.15 8.57 22.18
CA ILE A 144 -9.91 8.75 21.38
C ILE A 144 -9.18 7.42 21.11
N GLN A 145 -9.08 6.54 22.11
CA GLN A 145 -8.43 5.24 21.93
C GLN A 145 -9.26 4.32 21.02
N ASP A 146 -10.59 4.41 21.10
CA ASP A 146 -11.50 3.69 20.21
C ASP A 146 -11.31 4.18 18.76
N CYS A 147 -11.19 5.49 18.55
CA CYS A 147 -10.83 6.06 17.23
C CYS A 147 -9.49 5.53 16.71
N ILE A 148 -8.47 5.42 17.56
CA ILE A 148 -7.13 4.94 17.16
C ILE A 148 -7.20 3.46 16.78
N ASN A 149 -7.85 2.63 17.58
CA ASN A 149 -7.96 1.20 17.33
C ASN A 149 -8.76 0.94 16.04
N ASP A 150 -9.87 1.64 15.84
CA ASP A 150 -10.65 1.57 14.60
C ASP A 150 -9.82 2.01 13.41
N SER A 151 -9.00 3.06 13.51
CA SER A 151 -8.15 3.51 12.41
C SER A 151 -7.10 2.46 11.99
N VAL A 152 -6.55 1.72 12.95
CA VAL A 152 -5.58 0.64 12.70
C VAL A 152 -6.28 -0.57 12.10
N LEU A 153 -7.41 -0.97 12.69
CA LEU A 153 -8.24 -2.05 12.17
C LEU A 153 -8.68 -1.76 10.74
N TYR A 154 -9.09 -0.52 10.48
CA TYR A 154 -9.44 -0.03 9.16
C TYR A 154 -8.28 -0.12 8.17
N GLY A 155 -7.08 0.34 8.54
CA GLY A 155 -5.91 0.23 7.69
C GLY A 155 -5.56 -1.23 7.34
N GLN A 156 -5.72 -2.15 8.28
CA GLN A 156 -5.50 -3.58 8.08
C GLN A 156 -6.60 -4.22 7.23
N ALA A 157 -7.87 -3.91 7.51
CA ALA A 157 -9.02 -4.37 6.73
C ALA A 157 -8.94 -3.86 5.29
N ARG A 158 -8.47 -2.62 5.09
CA ARG A 158 -8.24 -2.02 3.77
C ARG A 158 -7.11 -2.72 3.02
N GLN A 159 -5.98 -2.98 3.68
CA GLN A 159 -4.90 -3.77 3.10
C GLN A 159 -5.38 -5.18 2.72
N ALA A 160 -6.11 -5.87 3.61
CA ALA A 160 -6.66 -7.20 3.36
C ALA A 160 -7.75 -7.20 2.27
N TYR A 161 -8.59 -6.15 2.24
CA TYR A 161 -9.50 -5.89 1.14
C TYR A 161 -8.67 -5.81 -0.14
N PHE A 162 -7.73 -4.89 -0.28
CA PHE A 162 -6.93 -4.73 -1.50
C PHE A 162 -6.07 -5.93 -1.90
N ASP A 163 -5.58 -6.71 -0.93
CA ASP A 163 -4.84 -7.94 -1.17
C ASP A 163 -5.76 -9.05 -1.71
N ASN A 164 -7.01 -9.10 -1.27
CA ASN A 164 -8.04 -10.04 -1.74
C ASN A 164 -8.96 -9.44 -2.82
N TRP A 165 -8.86 -8.14 -3.08
CA TRP A 165 -9.76 -7.37 -3.94
C TRP A 165 -9.28 -7.52 -5.35
N ASN A 166 -10.06 -8.29 -6.07
CA ASN A 166 -10.14 -8.15 -7.50
C ASN A 166 -11.42 -7.38 -7.82
N PRO A 167 -11.39 -6.04 -8.05
CA PRO A 167 -12.58 -5.29 -8.51
C PRO A 167 -13.03 -5.70 -9.91
N TYR A 168 -12.29 -6.64 -10.49
CA TYR A 168 -12.51 -7.17 -11.79
C TYR A 168 -12.60 -8.71 -11.79
N MET A 169 -13.10 -9.30 -10.69
CA MET A 169 -13.93 -10.52 -10.80
C MET A 169 -15.34 -10.13 -11.26
#